data_AF-A0A8T5H475-F1
#
_entry.id   AF-A0A8T5H475-F1
#
_cell.length_a   1.000
_cell.length_b   1.000
_cell.length_c   1.000
_cell.angle_alpha   90.00
_cell.angle_beta   90.00
_cell.angle_gamma   90.00
#
_symmetry.space_group_name_H-M   'P 1'
#
loop_
_entity.id
_entity.type
_entity.pdbx_description
1 polymer ?
#
loop_
_entity_poly.entity_id
_entity_poly.type
_entity_poly.pdbx_seq_one_letter_code
_entity_poly.pdbx_strand_id
1 'polypeptide(L)'
;MSKRAQISMNTIVYVAIALLVLVLLVAFTTGGLGKLFGQVAETGLDEIDAAKSQCSSFCATTKLQISSQGTNAWLTSQYCRKDFSIDITGSGEEAVLKCWEDPIFVKCTAKVSTPTRTISLSNDECDETTYLITTS
;
A
#
# COMPACT_ATOMS: atom_id res chain seq x y z
N MET A 1 49.75 -38.01 9.01
CA MET A 1 50.37 -36.87 8.30
C MET A 1 49.39 -35.69 8.39
N SER A 2 49.55 -34.83 9.40
CA SER A 2 48.58 -33.76 9.69
C SER A 2 48.78 -32.62 8.69
N LYS A 3 47.93 -32.56 7.65
CA LYS A 3 47.79 -31.37 6.80
C LYS A 3 47.22 -30.25 7.67
N ARG A 4 48.09 -29.52 8.37
CA ARG A 4 47.75 -28.21 8.91
C ARG A 4 47.39 -27.35 7.71
N ALA A 5 46.10 -27.15 7.49
CA ALA A 5 45.61 -26.21 6.49
C ALA A 5 46.22 -24.86 6.84
N GLN A 6 47.24 -24.44 6.09
CA GLN A 6 47.70 -23.06 6.11
C GLN A 6 46.59 -22.27 5.47
N ILE A 7 45.63 -21.83 6.29
CA ILE A 7 44.60 -20.90 5.87
C ILE A 7 45.34 -19.64 5.43
N SER A 8 45.32 -19.39 4.13
CA SER A 8 45.79 -18.14 3.57
C SER A 8 45.04 -16.99 4.26
N MET A 9 45.75 -15.94 4.64
CA MET A 9 45.18 -14.74 5.26
C MET A 9 44.03 -14.14 4.42
N ASN A 10 43.95 -14.46 3.14
CA ASN A 10 42.83 -14.06 2.29
C ASN A 10 41.53 -14.82 2.60
N THR A 11 41.61 -16.11 2.93
CA THR A 11 40.43 -16.96 3.20
C THR A 11 39.71 -16.54 4.47
N ILE A 12 40.44 -16.12 5.51
CA ILE A 12 39.83 -15.64 6.76
C ILE A 12 39.07 -14.32 6.57
N VAL A 13 39.56 -13.44 5.68
CA VAL A 13 38.88 -12.19 5.33
C VAL A 13 37.57 -12.47 4.60
N TYR A 14 37.57 -13.40 3.63
CA TYR A 14 36.35 -13.78 2.93
C TYR A 14 35.31 -14.40 3.86
N VAL A 15 35.73 -15.24 4.81
CA VAL A 15 34.82 -15.84 5.80
C VAL A 15 34.20 -14.75 6.70
N ALA A 16 34.97 -13.76 7.13
CA ALA A 16 34.46 -12.66 7.95
C ALA A 16 33.41 -11.80 7.21
N ILE A 17 33.66 -11.48 5.93
CA ILE A 17 32.70 -10.72 5.11
C ILE A 17 31.41 -11.52 4.90
N ALA A 18 31.53 -12.82 4.61
CA ALA A 18 30.36 -13.69 4.42
C ALA A 18 29.48 -13.74 5.68
N LEU A 19 30.10 -13.85 6.87
CA LEU A 19 29.37 -13.84 8.14
C LEU A 19 28.67 -12.49 8.40
N LEU A 20 29.31 -11.36 8.11
CA LEU A 20 28.69 -10.04 8.27
C LEU A 20 27.47 -9.87 7.36
N VAL A 21 27.57 -10.29 6.10
CA VAL A 21 26.44 -10.22 5.15
C VAL A 21 25.29 -11.10 5.65
N LEU A 22 25.57 -12.29 6.16
CA LEU A 22 24.56 -13.22 6.68
C LEU A 22 23.81 -12.63 7.90
N VAL A 23 24.53 -11.98 8.81
CA VAL A 23 23.93 -11.28 9.96
C VAL A 23 23.02 -10.14 9.51
N LEU A 24 23.43 -9.35 8.51
CA LEU A 24 22.59 -8.29 7.95
C LEU A 24 21.31 -8.86 7.33
N LEU A 25 21.43 -9.93 6.52
CA LEU A 25 20.26 -10.58 5.92
C LEU A 25 19.27 -11.06 6.98
N VAL A 26 19.74 -11.75 8.02
CA VAL A 26 18.87 -12.21 9.12
C VAL A 26 18.26 -11.04 9.89
N ALA A 27 18.99 -9.94 10.10
CA ALA A 27 18.46 -8.74 10.75
C ALA A 27 17.36 -8.06 9.90
N PHE A 28 17.52 -8.00 8.58
CA PHE A 28 16.49 -7.47 7.68
C PHE A 28 15.28 -8.41 7.57
N THR A 29 15.47 -9.73 7.49
CA THR A 29 14.36 -10.69 7.40
C THR A 29 13.61 -10.82 8.72
N THR A 30 14.30 -10.78 9.86
CA THR A 30 13.69 -10.96 11.19
C THR A 30 13.17 -9.65 11.77
N GLY A 31 13.78 -8.50 11.44
CA GLY A 31 13.42 -7.20 12.01
C GLY A 31 12.51 -6.32 11.14
N GLY A 32 12.57 -6.44 9.81
CA GLY A 32 11.94 -5.47 8.90
C GLY A 32 10.59 -5.87 8.31
N LEU A 33 10.34 -7.18 8.13
CA LEU A 33 9.16 -7.66 7.38
C LEU A 33 8.22 -8.53 8.22
N GLY A 34 8.71 -9.20 9.27
CA GLY A 34 7.87 -10.04 10.14
C GLY A 34 6.77 -9.27 10.90
N LYS A 35 6.96 -7.97 11.15
CA LYS A 35 5.92 -7.09 11.75
C LYS A 35 4.90 -6.56 10.73
N LEU A 36 5.17 -6.67 9.43
CA LEU A 36 4.24 -6.28 8.38
C LEU A 36 3.38 -7.46 7.90
N PHE A 37 3.84 -8.70 8.09
CA PHE A 37 3.14 -9.93 7.70
C PHE A 37 2.67 -10.79 8.88
N GLY A 38 2.87 -10.35 10.13
CA GLY A 38 2.53 -11.10 11.34
C GLY A 38 1.08 -11.00 11.79
N GLN A 39 0.22 -10.31 11.04
CA GLN A 39 -1.19 -10.08 11.37
C GLN A 39 -2.09 -10.79 10.36
N VAL A 40 -1.89 -12.10 10.19
CA VAL A 40 -2.72 -12.96 9.33
C VAL A 40 -3.22 -14.12 10.19
N ALA A 41 -3.98 -13.81 11.23
CA ALA A 41 -4.67 -14.84 12.03
C ALA A 41 -5.95 -14.37 12.73
N GLU A 42 -6.32 -13.09 12.62
CA GLU A 42 -7.57 -12.53 13.15
C GLU A 42 -8.19 -11.58 12.09
N THR A 43 -8.33 -12.10 10.87
CA THR A 43 -8.22 -11.33 9.63
C THR A 43 -9.38 -10.35 9.38
N GLY A 44 -10.63 -10.68 9.67
CA GLY A 44 -11.76 -9.83 9.25
C GLY A 44 -11.79 -8.41 9.85
N LEU A 45 -11.61 -8.26 11.17
CA LEU A 45 -11.66 -6.95 11.84
C LEU A 45 -10.38 -6.14 11.63
N ASP A 46 -9.23 -6.81 11.70
CA ASP A 46 -7.92 -6.17 11.48
C ASP A 46 -7.73 -5.73 10.02
N GLU A 47 -8.23 -6.49 9.05
CA GLU A 47 -8.17 -6.12 7.63
C GLU A 47 -9.01 -4.89 7.32
N ILE A 48 -10.19 -4.76 7.96
CA ILE A 48 -11.03 -3.56 7.82
C ILE A 48 -10.31 -2.33 8.36
N ASP A 49 -9.68 -2.43 9.54
CA ASP A 49 -8.97 -1.29 10.13
C ASP A 49 -7.68 -0.96 9.37
N ALA A 50 -6.97 -1.96 8.84
CA ALA A 50 -5.87 -1.76 7.92
C ALA A 50 -6.33 -1.08 6.62
N ALA A 51 -7.46 -1.50 6.05
CA ALA A 51 -8.05 -0.89 4.86
C ALA A 51 -8.47 0.56 5.11
N LYS A 52 -9.09 0.87 6.27
CA LYS A 52 -9.43 2.24 6.66
C LYS A 52 -8.19 3.14 6.74
N SER A 53 -7.12 2.64 7.36
CA SER A 53 -5.85 3.37 7.46
C SER A 53 -5.24 3.64 6.07
N GLN A 54 -5.22 2.62 5.20
CA GLN A 54 -4.74 2.75 3.82
C GLN A 54 -5.60 3.73 3.02
N CYS A 55 -6.93 3.65 3.11
CA CYS A 55 -7.83 4.57 2.43
C CYS A 55 -7.67 6.01 2.89
N SER A 56 -7.42 6.24 4.19
CA SER A 56 -7.12 7.56 4.73
C SER A 56 -5.80 8.11 4.18
N SER A 57 -4.79 7.25 4.09
CA SER A 57 -3.49 7.57 3.48
C SER A 57 -3.65 7.90 1.98
N PHE A 58 -4.34 7.06 1.21
CA PHE A 58 -4.62 7.29 -0.20
C PHE A 58 -5.37 8.60 -0.42
N CYS A 59 -6.36 8.91 0.41
CA CYS A 59 -7.05 10.18 0.34
C CYS A 59 -6.10 11.37 0.54
N ALA A 60 -5.21 11.31 1.54
CA ALA A 60 -4.23 12.35 1.78
C ALA A 60 -3.23 12.50 0.61
N THR A 61 -2.68 11.39 0.11
CA THR A 61 -1.78 11.38 -1.05
C THR A 61 -2.47 11.94 -2.29
N THR A 62 -3.72 11.56 -2.52
CA THR A 62 -4.50 12.02 -3.68
C THR A 62 -4.71 13.53 -3.65
N LYS A 63 -5.02 14.11 -2.48
CA LYS A 63 -5.12 15.57 -2.31
C LYS A 63 -3.83 16.30 -2.68
N LEU A 64 -2.68 15.74 -2.29
CA LEU A 64 -1.37 16.28 -2.66
C LEU A 64 -1.08 16.14 -4.16
N GLN A 65 -1.45 15.01 -4.76
CA GLN A 65 -1.31 14.79 -6.20
C GLN A 65 -2.19 15.75 -7.00
N ILE A 66 -3.44 15.96 -6.59
CA ILE A 66 -4.31 16.96 -7.25
C ILE A 66 -3.71 18.36 -7.18
N SER A 67 -3.11 18.72 -6.04
CA SER A 67 -2.50 20.03 -5.85
C SER A 67 -1.29 20.25 -6.76
N SER A 68 -0.62 19.18 -7.20
CA SER A 68 0.59 19.24 -8.03
C SER A 68 0.36 18.90 -9.51
N GLN A 69 -0.59 18.02 -9.83
CA GLN A 69 -0.84 17.46 -11.16
C GLN A 69 -2.23 17.82 -11.72
N GLY A 70 -3.06 18.50 -10.94
CA GLY A 70 -4.42 18.89 -11.32
C GLY A 70 -5.47 17.80 -11.05
N THR A 71 -6.72 18.11 -11.39
CA THR A 71 -7.90 17.29 -11.06
C THR A 71 -7.88 15.90 -11.70
N ASN A 72 -7.15 15.71 -12.81
CA ASN A 72 -7.02 14.42 -13.50
C ASN A 72 -6.31 13.35 -12.65
N ALA A 73 -5.54 13.77 -11.63
CA ALA A 73 -4.91 12.85 -10.69
C ALA A 73 -5.91 12.13 -9.78
N TRP A 74 -7.18 12.60 -9.71
CA TRP A 74 -8.22 11.98 -8.89
C TRP A 74 -8.62 10.60 -9.41
N LEU A 75 -9.03 10.52 -10.68
CA LEU A 75 -9.46 9.27 -11.34
C LEU A 75 -8.36 8.20 -11.35
N THR A 76 -7.12 8.66 -11.50
CA THR A 76 -5.95 7.77 -11.57
C THR A 76 -5.37 7.43 -10.19
N SER A 77 -5.91 8.02 -9.12
CA SER A 77 -5.40 7.83 -7.77
C SER A 77 -5.65 6.43 -7.23
N GLN A 78 -4.83 6.04 -6.26
CA GLN A 78 -5.03 4.81 -5.51
C GLN A 78 -6.36 4.83 -4.73
N TYR A 79 -6.88 6.01 -4.37
CA TYR A 79 -8.17 6.11 -3.71
C TYR A 79 -9.32 5.56 -4.58
N CYS A 80 -9.34 5.90 -5.88
CA CYS A 80 -10.38 5.43 -6.80
C CYS A 80 -10.12 4.00 -7.32
N ARG A 81 -8.85 3.65 -7.56
CA ARG A 81 -8.49 2.40 -8.26
C ARG A 81 -8.23 1.21 -7.36
N LYS A 82 -7.92 1.43 -6.08
CA LYS A 82 -7.59 0.32 -5.18
C LYS A 82 -8.84 -0.40 -4.73
N ASP A 83 -8.81 -1.71 -4.89
CA ASP A 83 -9.79 -2.64 -4.35
C ASP A 83 -9.20 -3.36 -3.13
N PHE A 84 -10.05 -3.64 -2.15
CA PHE A 84 -9.74 -4.41 -0.95
C PHE A 84 -10.53 -5.71 -0.99
N SER A 85 -9.83 -6.83 -0.99
CA SER A 85 -10.43 -8.15 -0.79
C SER A 85 -10.45 -8.40 0.71
N ILE A 86 -11.64 -8.45 1.32
CA ILE A 86 -11.79 -8.64 2.77
C ILE A 86 -12.86 -9.70 3.00
N ASP A 87 -12.55 -10.69 3.84
CA ASP A 87 -13.57 -11.63 4.32
C ASP A 87 -14.37 -11.01 5.47
N ILE A 88 -15.53 -10.46 5.13
CA ILE A 88 -16.44 -9.81 6.09
C ILE A 88 -17.18 -10.85 6.95
N THR A 89 -17.31 -12.09 6.46
CA THR A 89 -18.19 -13.11 7.04
C THR A 89 -17.46 -14.15 7.88
N GLY A 90 -16.13 -14.18 7.81
CA GLY A 90 -15.31 -15.21 8.43
C GLY A 90 -15.53 -16.60 7.82
N SER A 91 -16.10 -16.66 6.62
CA SER A 91 -16.43 -17.90 5.91
C SER A 91 -15.37 -18.31 4.89
N GLY A 92 -14.38 -17.45 4.64
CA GLY A 92 -13.41 -17.56 3.56
C GLY A 92 -13.87 -16.97 2.23
N GLU A 93 -15.07 -16.40 2.16
CA GLU A 93 -15.55 -15.67 0.98
C GLU A 93 -15.13 -14.19 1.05
N GLU A 94 -14.17 -13.81 0.20
CA GLU A 94 -13.70 -12.43 0.13
C GLU A 94 -14.66 -11.55 -0.66
N ALA A 95 -15.04 -10.40 -0.08
CA ALA A 95 -15.76 -9.34 -0.76
C ALA A 95 -14.77 -8.30 -1.29
N VAL A 96 -14.94 -7.91 -2.55
CA VAL A 96 -14.16 -6.84 -3.18
C VAL A 96 -14.84 -5.51 -2.88
N LEU A 97 -14.20 -4.68 -2.06
CA LEU A 97 -14.73 -3.42 -1.58
C LEU A 97 -13.85 -2.23 -1.94
N LYS A 98 -14.49 -1.09 -2.20
CA LYS A 98 -13.85 0.22 -2.34
C LYS A 98 -13.74 0.94 -1.00
N CYS A 99 -12.88 1.96 -0.96
CA CYS A 99 -12.67 2.78 0.24
C CYS A 99 -13.94 3.41 0.80
N TRP A 100 -14.90 3.78 -0.05
CA TRP A 100 -16.15 4.43 0.34
C TRP A 100 -17.29 3.46 0.66
N GLU A 101 -17.08 2.16 0.47
CA GLU A 101 -18.09 1.13 0.72
C GLU A 101 -18.00 0.59 2.15
N ASP A 102 -19.13 0.11 2.67
CA ASP A 102 -19.18 -0.57 3.97
C ASP A 102 -18.43 -1.92 3.90
N PRO A 103 -17.71 -2.32 4.97
CA PRO A 103 -17.55 -1.67 6.27
C PRO A 103 -16.34 -0.71 6.39
N ILE A 104 -15.64 -0.40 5.30
CA ILE A 104 -14.46 0.48 5.31
C ILE A 104 -14.90 1.94 5.53
N PHE A 105 -15.87 2.42 4.74
CA PHE A 105 -16.57 3.71 4.89
C PHE A 105 -15.66 4.96 5.02
N VAL A 106 -14.53 4.99 4.32
CA VAL A 106 -13.61 6.13 4.27
C VAL A 106 -13.88 6.96 3.01
N LYS A 107 -14.68 8.02 3.19
CA LYS A 107 -14.98 8.99 2.12
C LYS A 107 -13.87 10.03 1.97
N CYS A 108 -13.44 10.27 0.73
CA CYS A 108 -12.48 11.31 0.39
C CYS A 108 -13.13 12.42 -0.42
N THR A 109 -12.84 13.66 -0.05
CA THR A 109 -13.21 14.84 -0.84
C THR A 109 -12.03 15.77 -0.98
N ALA A 110 -11.81 16.33 -2.17
CA ALA A 110 -10.80 17.33 -2.44
C ALA A 110 -11.43 18.59 -3.03
N LYS A 111 -10.83 19.76 -2.79
CA LYS A 111 -11.27 21.02 -3.40
C LYS A 111 -10.10 21.68 -4.09
N VAL A 112 -10.31 22.04 -5.34
CA VAL A 112 -9.32 22.76 -6.15
C VAL A 112 -9.90 24.11 -6.50
N SER A 113 -9.30 25.16 -5.96
CA SER A 113 -9.67 26.53 -6.29
C SER A 113 -8.72 27.05 -7.35
N THR A 114 -9.25 27.30 -8.54
CA THR A 114 -8.60 28.09 -9.58
C THR A 114 -9.10 29.55 -9.49
N PRO A 115 -8.39 30.54 -10.06
CA PRO A 115 -8.82 31.95 -10.03
C PRO A 115 -10.22 32.18 -10.61
N THR A 116 -10.70 31.24 -11.43
CA THR A 116 -11.96 31.33 -12.17
C THR A 116 -13.05 30.41 -11.63
N ARG A 117 -12.70 29.34 -10.90
CA ARG A 117 -13.66 28.33 -10.43
C ARG A 117 -13.10 27.46 -9.30
N THR A 118 -13.94 27.07 -8.36
CA THR A 118 -13.67 25.97 -7.42
C THR A 118 -14.31 24.68 -7.92
N ILE A 119 -13.51 23.62 -8.03
CA ILE A 119 -13.93 22.26 -8.37
C ILE A 119 -13.88 21.46 -7.06
N SER A 120 -14.96 20.75 -6.74
CA SER A 120 -15.00 19.83 -5.60
C SER A 120 -15.01 18.42 -6.15
N LEU A 121 -14.04 17.62 -5.72
CA LEU A 121 -13.91 16.23 -6.13
C LEU A 121 -14.38 15.28 -5.01
N SER A 122 -15.16 14.26 -5.34
CA SER A 122 -15.68 13.25 -4.38
C SER A 122 -15.54 11.82 -4.88
N ASN A 123 -15.83 10.85 -3.99
CA ASN A 123 -15.83 9.42 -4.31
C ASN A 123 -16.76 9.06 -5.49
N ASP A 124 -17.80 9.85 -5.75
CA ASP A 124 -18.76 9.61 -6.83
C ASP A 124 -18.14 9.84 -8.21
N GLU A 125 -17.06 10.62 -8.29
CA GLU A 125 -16.31 10.85 -9.52
C GLU A 125 -15.20 9.80 -9.75
N CYS A 126 -15.12 8.77 -8.91
CA CYS A 126 -14.21 7.64 -9.16
C CYS A 126 -14.72 6.68 -10.25
N ASP A 127 -15.94 6.89 -10.77
CA ASP A 127 -16.53 6.05 -11.80
C ASP A 127 -16.23 6.61 -13.21
N GLU A 128 -15.42 5.88 -13.98
CA GLU A 128 -15.03 6.25 -15.35
C GLU A 128 -16.22 6.31 -16.33
N THR A 129 -17.39 5.76 -15.97
CA THR A 129 -18.55 5.71 -16.87
C THR A 129 -19.29 7.05 -17.02
N THR A 130 -19.06 8.03 -16.14
CA THR A 130 -19.74 9.34 -16.23
C THR A 130 -19.23 10.22 -17.38
N TYR A 131 -18.04 9.93 -17.93
CA TYR A 131 -17.45 10.72 -19.03
C TYR A 131 -17.66 10.11 -20.43
N LEU A 132 -18.22 8.90 -20.54
CA LEU A 132 -18.45 8.23 -21.83
C LEU A 132 -19.83 8.53 -22.47
N ILE A 133 -20.68 9.34 -21.83
CA ILE A 133 -22.06 9.61 -22.33
C ILE A 133 -22.24 11.01 -22.96
N THR A 134 -21.15 11.68 -23.38
CA THR A 134 -21.26 12.98 -24.09
C THR A 134 -20.42 13.08 -25.36
N THR A 135 -20.03 11.94 -25.95
CA THR A 135 -19.50 11.89 -27.32
C THR A 135 -20.14 10.74 -28.12
N SER A 136 -21.42 10.88 -28.47
CA SER A 136 -21.99 10.24 -29.68
C SER A 136 -22.91 11.21 -30.40
#